data_AF-A0A7C1RML5-F1
#
_entry.id   AF-A0A7C1RML5-F1
#
_cell.length_a   1.000
_cell.length_b   1.000
_cell.length_c   1.000
_cell.angle_alpha   90.00
_cell.angle_beta   90.00
_cell.angle_gamma   90.00
#
_symmetry.space_group_name_H-M   'P 1'
#
loop_
_entity.id
_entity.type
_entity.pdbx_description
1 polymer ?
#
loop_
_entity_poly.entity_id
_entity_poly.type
_entity_poly.pdbx_seq_one_letter_code
_entity_poly.pdbx_strand_id
1 'polypeptide(L)'
;MCRILFAAGNGERIRPLLDALVKSSENDPYKERRGKTRWHRDGWGYVLLKDGSVKHYRSVRPIFKDSKAVDFLRNELEGFTVLMAHTRAASQGVKNLFNVQPFAFSTRRGFTFWLLHNGDLDKARIIELAELDEEDLRNASDSYTFATYLCRRLPSPKLEDVLTHYGAIGKTTKSTFNTMTLFQSSEGDFSAFITASMDEKYAENPLNYAYGKLLLIEDEDLFAVTSSTFELYHPADYREIPNGTAFYVRLGEGGFSYETVRL
;
A
#
# COMPACT_ATOMS: atom_id res chain seq x y z
N MET A 1 2.06 5.70 10.78
CA MET A 1 1.68 5.91 9.37
C MET A 1 2.92 6.18 8.55
N CYS A 2 2.98 5.48 7.44
CA CYS A 2 4.07 5.18 6.53
C CYS A 2 3.99 6.03 5.25
N ARG A 3 4.86 5.77 4.26
CA ARG A 3 4.69 6.25 2.88
C ARG A 3 4.51 5.09 1.93
N ILE A 4 3.53 5.24 1.03
CA ILE A 4 3.10 4.22 0.09
C ILE A 4 2.99 4.77 -1.32
N LEU A 5 3.25 3.90 -2.30
CA LEU A 5 3.16 4.14 -3.73
C LEU A 5 2.55 2.91 -4.37
N PHE A 6 1.51 3.10 -5.16
CA PHE A 6 1.07 2.17 -6.20
C PHE A 6 1.20 2.90 -7.53
N ALA A 7 1.75 2.26 -8.55
CA ALA A 7 1.73 2.77 -9.92
C ALA A 7 1.63 1.64 -10.93
N ALA A 8 0.85 1.84 -11.98
CA ALA A 8 0.74 0.95 -13.14
C ALA A 8 0.84 1.79 -14.40
N GLY A 9 1.65 1.36 -15.37
CA GLY A 9 1.84 2.08 -16.63
C GLY A 9 3.31 2.16 -17.04
N ASN A 10 3.69 3.25 -17.70
CA ASN A 10 5.03 3.49 -18.22
C ASN A 10 6.05 3.64 -17.09
N GLY A 11 6.97 2.68 -16.95
CA GLY A 11 7.99 2.61 -15.92
C GLY A 11 8.88 3.85 -15.85
N GLU A 12 9.19 4.48 -16.99
CA GLU A 12 9.96 5.72 -17.03
C GLU A 12 9.24 6.86 -16.29
N ARG A 13 7.90 6.89 -16.35
CA ARG A 13 7.06 7.84 -15.60
C ARG A 13 6.92 7.46 -14.11
N ILE A 14 7.16 6.20 -13.74
CA ILE A 14 7.17 5.73 -12.35
C ILE A 14 8.48 6.10 -11.64
N ARG A 15 9.61 6.22 -12.36
CA ARG A 15 10.94 6.53 -11.77
C ARG A 15 10.94 7.79 -10.88
N PRO A 16 10.39 8.95 -11.30
CA PRO A 16 10.31 10.12 -10.43
C PRO A 16 9.46 9.92 -9.17
N LEU A 17 8.46 9.03 -9.22
CA LEU A 17 7.63 8.69 -8.05
C LEU A 17 8.41 7.82 -7.05
N LEU A 18 9.28 6.93 -7.52
CA LEU A 18 10.22 6.23 -6.65
C LEU A 18 11.16 7.22 -5.95
N ASP A 19 11.66 8.24 -6.65
CA ASP A 19 12.46 9.31 -6.04
C ASP A 19 11.69 10.10 -4.98
N ALA A 20 10.44 10.44 -5.27
CA ALA A 20 9.56 11.10 -4.31
C ALA A 20 9.30 10.21 -3.07
N LEU A 21 9.17 8.88 -3.25
CA LEU A 21 9.08 7.94 -2.12
C LEU A 21 10.36 7.96 -1.26
N VAL A 22 11.54 7.93 -1.87
CA VAL A 22 12.83 7.98 -1.15
C VAL A 22 12.93 9.28 -0.35
N LYS A 23 12.69 10.43 -0.99
CA LYS A 23 12.78 11.75 -0.37
C LYS A 23 11.74 11.95 0.74
N SER A 24 10.49 11.56 0.50
CA SER A 24 9.44 11.63 1.53
C SER A 24 9.68 10.66 2.69
N SER A 25 10.40 9.57 2.47
CA SER A 25 10.81 8.66 3.53
C SER A 25 11.94 9.24 4.40
N GLU A 26 12.89 9.97 3.81
CA GLU A 26 13.99 10.62 4.54
C GLU A 26 13.53 11.88 5.27
N ASN A 27 12.66 12.66 4.64
CA ASN A 27 12.18 13.94 5.12
C ASN A 27 10.68 14.09 4.82
N ASP A 28 9.83 14.05 5.84
CA ASP A 28 8.39 14.20 5.73
C ASP A 28 7.92 15.44 6.54
N PRO A 29 7.74 16.59 5.89
CA PRO A 29 7.28 17.80 6.55
C PRO A 29 5.88 17.67 7.15
N TYR A 30 4.99 16.84 6.57
CA TYR A 30 3.65 16.62 7.11
C TYR A 30 3.71 15.81 8.41
N LYS A 31 4.64 14.86 8.52
CA LYS A 31 4.92 14.14 9.76
C LYS A 31 5.48 15.06 10.84
N GLU A 32 6.43 15.91 10.47
CA GLU A 32 7.09 16.85 11.37
C GLU A 32 6.12 17.87 11.98
N ARG A 33 5.21 18.42 11.17
CA ARG A 33 4.14 19.33 11.64
C ARG A 33 3.22 18.71 12.69
N ARG A 34 3.17 17.37 12.78
CA ARG A 34 2.43 16.62 13.82
C ARG A 34 3.27 16.37 15.08
N GLY A 35 4.42 17.04 15.24
CA GLY A 35 5.32 16.90 16.38
C GLY A 35 6.06 15.56 16.42
N LYS A 36 6.24 14.90 15.27
CA LYS A 36 6.95 13.61 15.16
C LYS A 36 8.27 13.80 14.40
N THR A 37 9.13 12.78 14.44
CA THR A 37 10.34 12.78 13.61
C THR A 37 9.98 12.76 12.13
N ARG A 38 10.78 13.42 11.30
CA ARG A 38 10.52 13.57 9.85
C ARG A 38 10.77 12.31 9.01
N TRP A 39 11.51 11.32 9.51
CA TRP A 39 11.90 10.14 8.73
C TRP A 39 11.03 8.90 8.96
N HIS A 40 11.01 7.99 7.97
CA HIS A 40 10.36 6.68 8.00
C HIS A 40 11.42 5.58 7.88
N ARG A 41 11.98 5.18 9.03
CA ARG A 41 13.26 4.44 9.11
C ARG A 41 13.14 2.98 9.54
N ASP A 42 11.94 2.45 9.74
CA ASP A 42 11.72 1.13 10.35
C ASP A 42 11.61 0.00 9.30
N GLY A 43 12.17 0.20 8.11
CA GLY A 43 12.18 -0.75 6.99
C GLY A 43 11.46 -0.27 5.73
N TRP A 44 11.65 -0.96 4.61
CA TRP A 44 10.94 -0.72 3.36
C TRP A 44 10.83 -2.00 2.52
N GLY A 45 9.94 -1.99 1.55
CA GLY A 45 9.81 -3.08 0.59
C GLY A 45 9.00 -2.68 -0.63
N TYR A 46 9.03 -3.53 -1.64
CA TYR A 46 8.26 -3.35 -2.86
C TYR A 46 7.86 -4.69 -3.49
N VAL A 47 6.84 -4.64 -4.32
CA VAL A 47 6.50 -5.68 -5.31
C VAL A 47 6.50 -5.01 -6.68
N LEU A 48 7.25 -5.60 -7.61
CA LEU A 48 7.37 -5.16 -8.99
C LEU A 48 6.85 -6.28 -9.89
N LEU A 49 5.83 -6.00 -10.68
CA LEU A 49 5.36 -6.86 -11.76
C LEU A 49 5.80 -6.25 -13.10
N LYS A 50 6.60 -7.01 -13.85
CA LYS A 50 7.15 -6.62 -15.16
C LYS A 50 7.51 -7.87 -15.96
N ASP A 51 7.21 -7.85 -17.26
CA ASP A 51 7.56 -8.92 -18.22
C ASP A 51 7.17 -10.33 -17.72
N GLY A 52 5.97 -10.47 -17.16
CA GLY A 52 5.47 -11.74 -16.60
C GLY A 52 6.16 -12.21 -15.33
N SER A 53 7.05 -11.40 -14.74
CA SER A 53 7.79 -11.71 -13.51
C SER A 53 7.31 -10.87 -12.34
N VAL A 54 7.33 -11.45 -11.13
CA VAL A 54 7.08 -10.73 -9.88
C VAL A 54 8.35 -10.72 -9.04
N LYS A 55 8.87 -9.53 -8.74
CA LYS A 55 10.00 -9.33 -7.80
C LYS A 55 9.46 -8.75 -6.50
N HIS A 56 9.64 -9.47 -5.39
CA HIS A 56 9.25 -9.04 -4.04
C HIS A 56 10.49 -8.83 -3.17
N TYR A 57 10.65 -7.61 -2.64
CA TYR A 57 11.79 -7.23 -1.82
C TYR A 57 11.34 -6.62 -0.51
N ARG A 58 12.06 -6.94 0.57
CA ARG A 58 11.84 -6.39 1.92
C ARG A 58 13.16 -6.21 2.64
N SER A 59 13.31 -5.09 3.34
CA SER A 59 14.52 -4.73 4.07
C SER A 59 14.17 -4.03 5.37
N VAL A 60 14.93 -4.32 6.43
CA VAL A 60 14.86 -3.56 7.69
C VAL A 60 15.60 -2.22 7.60
N ARG A 61 16.41 -2.00 6.54
CA ARG A 61 17.07 -0.73 6.32
C ARG A 61 16.03 0.33 5.92
N PRO A 62 16.25 1.62 6.23
CA PRO A 62 15.48 2.69 5.60
C PRO A 62 15.75 2.73 4.09
N ILE A 63 14.74 3.05 3.27
CA ILE A 63 14.89 3.12 1.79
C ILE A 63 16.00 4.09 1.38
N PHE A 64 16.12 5.24 2.04
CA PHE A 64 17.14 6.27 1.77
C PHE A 64 18.56 5.88 2.22
N LYS A 65 18.74 4.70 2.83
CA LYS A 65 20.04 4.09 3.14
C LYS A 65 20.30 2.80 2.37
N ASP A 66 19.38 2.39 1.49
CA ASP A 66 19.45 1.13 0.75
C ASP A 66 19.69 1.37 -0.75
N SER A 67 20.67 2.21 -1.07
CA SER A 67 20.93 2.71 -2.43
C SER A 67 21.02 1.59 -3.46
N LYS A 68 21.73 0.49 -3.17
CA LYS A 68 21.86 -0.65 -4.09
C LYS A 68 20.52 -1.21 -4.54
N ALA A 69 19.57 -1.38 -3.61
CA ALA A 69 18.26 -1.92 -3.91
C ALA A 69 17.35 -0.87 -4.58
N VAL A 70 17.49 0.40 -4.22
CA VAL A 70 16.79 1.52 -4.91
C VAL A 70 17.28 1.66 -6.36
N ASP A 71 18.59 1.60 -6.60
CA ASP A 71 19.18 1.72 -7.94
C ASP A 71 18.80 0.53 -8.81
N PHE A 72 18.81 -0.69 -8.23
CA PHE A 72 18.28 -1.87 -8.92
C PHE A 72 16.82 -1.68 -9.32
N LEU A 73 15.95 -1.28 -8.39
CA LEU A 73 14.54 -1.05 -8.68
C LEU A 73 14.37 0.04 -9.75
N ARG A 74 15.09 1.15 -9.65
CA ARG A 74 15.05 2.25 -10.63
C ARG A 74 15.36 1.76 -12.05
N ASN A 75 16.41 0.96 -12.20
CA ASN A 75 16.83 0.43 -13.50
C ASN A 75 15.79 -0.53 -14.10
N GLU A 76 14.97 -1.16 -13.26
CA GLU A 76 13.90 -2.05 -13.71
C GLU A 76 12.65 -1.31 -14.20
N LEU A 77 12.49 -0.03 -13.82
CA LEU A 77 11.32 0.78 -14.18
C LEU A 77 11.41 1.27 -15.63
N GLU A 78 11.05 0.42 -16.57
CA GLU A 78 10.98 0.69 -18.01
C GLU A 78 9.82 -0.13 -18.61
N GLY A 79 9.30 0.29 -19.76
CA GLY A 79 8.15 -0.37 -20.39
C GLY A 79 6.89 -0.36 -19.51
N PHE A 80 5.95 -1.27 -19.75
CA PHE A 80 4.78 -1.40 -18.89
C PHE A 80 5.17 -2.11 -17.58
N THR A 81 4.95 -1.44 -16.46
CA THR A 81 5.36 -1.88 -15.13
C THR A 81 4.26 -1.61 -14.12
N VAL A 82 4.11 -2.52 -13.15
CA VAL A 82 3.30 -2.29 -11.95
C VAL A 82 4.19 -2.34 -10.71
N LEU A 83 4.15 -1.29 -9.91
CA LEU A 83 4.94 -1.14 -8.69
C LEU A 83 4.00 -0.86 -7.51
N MET A 84 4.14 -1.63 -6.43
CA MET A 84 3.67 -1.23 -5.10
C MET A 84 4.85 -1.17 -4.13
N ALA A 85 5.00 -0.07 -3.40
CA ALA A 85 6.11 0.14 -2.48
C ALA A 85 5.66 0.78 -1.17
N HIS A 86 6.33 0.40 -0.08
CA HIS A 86 5.99 0.84 1.28
C HIS A 86 7.26 1.17 2.08
N THR A 87 7.28 2.31 2.77
CA THR A 87 8.34 2.69 3.72
C THR A 87 7.75 2.83 5.12
N ARG A 88 8.33 2.10 6.09
CA ARG A 88 7.71 1.87 7.38
C ARG A 88 8.09 2.93 8.41
N ALA A 89 7.08 3.44 9.11
CA ALA A 89 7.21 4.08 10.41
C ALA A 89 6.36 3.30 11.42
N ALA A 90 7.00 2.43 12.18
CA ALA A 90 6.34 1.43 13.00
C ALA A 90 5.59 2.07 14.19
N SER A 91 4.28 1.88 14.23
CA SER A 91 3.41 2.15 15.41
C SER A 91 3.04 0.87 16.14
N GLN A 92 2.85 -0.25 15.42
CA GLN A 92 2.52 -1.56 15.95
C GLN A 92 3.45 -2.66 15.43
N GLY A 93 3.49 -3.76 16.19
CA GLY A 93 4.33 -4.94 15.91
C GLY A 93 5.81 -4.71 16.19
N VAL A 94 6.56 -5.80 16.33
CA VAL A 94 8.01 -5.72 16.55
C VAL A 94 8.72 -5.12 15.33
N LYS A 95 9.82 -4.40 15.58
CA LYS A 95 10.65 -3.76 14.55
C LYS A 95 11.66 -4.74 13.96
N ASN A 96 11.16 -5.66 13.16
CA ASN A 96 11.97 -6.63 12.42
C ASN A 96 11.41 -6.84 11.01
N LEU A 97 12.10 -7.66 10.23
CA LEU A 97 11.74 -7.98 8.85
C LEU A 97 10.34 -8.57 8.72
N PHE A 98 9.87 -9.32 9.73
CA PHE A 98 8.56 -9.96 9.70
C PHE A 98 7.42 -8.97 9.48
N ASN A 99 7.52 -7.75 10.04
CA ASN A 99 6.51 -6.70 9.90
C ASN A 99 6.84 -5.66 8.81
N VAL A 100 7.84 -5.92 7.95
CA VAL A 100 8.12 -5.08 6.79
C VAL A 100 7.18 -5.49 5.64
N GLN A 101 6.46 -4.49 5.12
CA GLN A 101 5.49 -4.63 4.04
C GLN A 101 6.15 -4.34 2.67
N PRO A 102 5.59 -4.81 1.54
CA PRO A 102 4.34 -5.58 1.40
C PRO A 102 4.42 -7.02 1.95
N PHE A 103 3.32 -7.53 2.51
CA PHE A 103 3.19 -8.95 2.85
C PHE A 103 2.76 -9.75 1.64
N ALA A 104 3.15 -11.02 1.55
CA ALA A 104 2.79 -11.92 0.46
C ALA A 104 2.09 -13.17 1.02
N PHE A 105 0.98 -13.57 0.41
CA PHE A 105 0.19 -14.74 0.81
C PHE A 105 -0.29 -15.50 -0.42
N SER A 106 -0.13 -16.82 -0.41
CA SER A 106 -0.78 -17.72 -1.36
C SER A 106 -1.95 -18.42 -0.68
N THR A 107 -3.11 -18.38 -1.31
CA THR A 107 -4.33 -18.94 -0.73
C THR A 107 -4.62 -20.34 -1.26
N ARG A 108 -5.33 -21.16 -0.47
CA ARG A 108 -5.90 -22.44 -0.92
C ARG A 108 -7.03 -22.30 -1.96
N ARG A 109 -7.38 -21.07 -2.35
CA ARG A 109 -8.50 -20.76 -3.25
C ARG A 109 -8.05 -20.39 -4.66
N GLY A 110 -6.77 -20.64 -4.98
CA GLY A 110 -6.26 -20.43 -6.33
C GLY A 110 -5.89 -18.98 -6.65
N PHE A 111 -5.48 -18.19 -5.66
CA PHE A 111 -4.89 -16.87 -5.91
C PHE A 111 -3.79 -16.54 -4.90
N THR A 112 -2.82 -15.75 -5.34
CA THR A 112 -1.78 -15.13 -4.50
C THR A 112 -2.07 -13.64 -4.40
N PHE A 113 -1.69 -13.02 -3.29
CA PHE A 113 -1.78 -11.57 -3.16
C PHE A 113 -0.64 -10.98 -2.36
N TRP A 114 -0.37 -9.71 -2.63
CA TRP A 114 0.52 -8.86 -1.87
C TRP A 114 -0.23 -7.69 -1.29
N LEU A 115 -0.04 -7.40 -0.01
CA LEU A 115 -0.76 -6.34 0.70
C LEU A 115 0.18 -5.40 1.41
N LEU A 116 -0.08 -4.10 1.27
CA LEU A 116 0.42 -3.07 2.16
C LEU A 116 -0.74 -2.24 2.72
N HIS A 117 -0.52 -1.67 3.89
CA HIS A 117 -1.46 -0.84 4.63
C HIS A 117 -0.70 0.28 5.34
N ASN A 118 -1.19 1.49 5.13
CA ASN A 118 -0.77 2.69 5.82
C ASN A 118 -1.90 3.17 6.72
N GLY A 119 -1.75 2.97 8.03
CA GLY A 119 -2.78 3.36 8.99
C GLY A 119 -2.62 2.70 10.34
N ASP A 120 -3.74 2.58 11.04
CA ASP A 120 -3.86 1.93 12.34
C ASP A 120 -5.25 1.30 12.42
N LEU A 121 -5.29 -0.02 12.61
CA LEU A 121 -6.52 -0.80 12.74
C LEU A 121 -6.64 -1.40 14.15
N ASP A 122 -7.87 -1.73 14.53
CA ASP A 122 -8.14 -2.54 15.70
C ASP A 122 -7.74 -4.00 15.48
N LYS A 123 -6.48 -4.33 15.82
CA LYS A 123 -5.93 -5.68 15.68
C LYS A 123 -6.78 -6.75 16.38
N ALA A 124 -7.28 -6.48 17.58
CA ALA A 124 -8.07 -7.44 18.35
C ALA A 124 -9.39 -7.76 17.64
N ARG A 125 -10.06 -6.73 17.10
CA ARG A 125 -11.29 -6.93 16.31
C ARG A 125 -11.05 -7.73 15.04
N ILE A 126 -9.91 -7.53 14.37
CA ILE A 126 -9.56 -8.33 13.17
C ILE A 126 -9.29 -9.78 13.55
N ILE A 127 -8.61 -10.05 14.68
CA ILE A 127 -8.37 -11.41 15.20
C ILE A 127 -9.69 -12.14 15.42
N GLU A 128 -10.65 -11.48 16.07
CA GLU A 128 -12.00 -12.02 16.30
C GLU A 128 -12.72 -12.32 14.98
N LEU A 129 -12.76 -11.35 14.05
CA LEU A 129 -13.37 -11.53 12.72
C LEU A 129 -12.72 -12.67 11.93
N ALA A 130 -11.43 -12.89 12.14
CA ALA A 130 -10.67 -13.94 11.48
C ALA A 130 -10.79 -15.30 12.18
N GLU A 131 -11.27 -15.39 13.42
CA GLU A 131 -11.15 -16.58 14.29
C GLU A 131 -9.69 -17.06 14.36
N LEU A 132 -8.78 -16.13 14.65
CA LEU A 132 -7.35 -16.42 14.85
C LEU A 132 -7.00 -16.43 16.34
N ASP A 133 -5.89 -17.08 16.67
CA ASP A 133 -5.32 -17.01 18.01
C ASP A 133 -4.55 -15.69 18.19
N GLU A 134 -4.81 -14.99 19.29
CA GLU A 134 -4.11 -13.76 19.64
C GLU A 134 -2.63 -14.02 19.96
N GLU A 135 -2.30 -15.17 20.56
CA GLU A 135 -0.94 -15.50 20.96
C GLU A 135 0.00 -15.61 19.75
N ASP A 136 -0.48 -16.23 18.67
CA ASP A 136 0.24 -16.36 17.40
C ASP A 136 0.57 -15.00 16.76
N LEU A 137 -0.28 -13.99 17.03
CA LEU A 137 -0.23 -12.68 16.41
C LEU A 137 0.25 -11.57 17.36
N ARG A 138 0.71 -11.93 18.56
CA ARG A 138 1.15 -10.96 19.58
C ARG A 138 2.19 -9.96 19.04
N ASN A 139 3.15 -10.47 18.27
CA ASN A 139 4.27 -9.70 17.70
C ASN A 139 3.97 -9.17 16.28
N ALA A 140 2.86 -9.59 15.68
CA ALA A 140 2.42 -9.14 14.37
C ALA A 140 1.80 -7.74 14.45
N SER A 141 2.00 -6.98 13.37
CA SER A 141 1.28 -5.73 13.12
C SER A 141 -0.18 -6.01 12.72
N ASP A 142 -1.05 -5.04 12.99
CA ASP A 142 -2.42 -4.98 12.48
C ASP A 142 -2.54 -5.27 10.98
N SER A 143 -1.56 -4.80 10.21
CA SER A 143 -1.47 -4.94 8.77
C SER A 143 -1.20 -6.39 8.35
N TYR A 144 -0.37 -7.12 9.10
CA TYR A 144 -0.15 -8.56 8.89
C TYR A 144 -1.39 -9.35 9.30
N THR A 145 -2.01 -8.98 10.42
CA THR A 145 -3.27 -9.57 10.88
C THR A 145 -4.38 -9.40 9.84
N PHE A 146 -4.49 -8.23 9.20
CA PHE A 146 -5.42 -8.00 8.08
C PHE A 146 -5.10 -8.91 6.88
N ALA A 147 -3.84 -9.02 6.47
CA ALA A 147 -3.46 -9.92 5.39
C ALA A 147 -3.79 -11.39 5.73
N THR A 148 -3.62 -11.80 6.99
CA THR A 148 -3.99 -13.15 7.46
C THR A 148 -5.51 -13.36 7.43
N TYR A 149 -6.29 -12.35 7.82
CA TYR A 149 -7.74 -12.34 7.67
C TYR A 149 -8.15 -12.57 6.20
N LEU A 150 -7.57 -11.83 5.26
CA LEU A 150 -7.86 -12.01 3.83
C LEU A 150 -7.49 -13.41 3.36
N CYS A 151 -6.30 -13.91 3.71
CA CYS A 151 -5.87 -15.26 3.32
C CYS A 151 -6.84 -16.36 3.82
N ARG A 152 -7.48 -16.15 4.97
CA ARG A 152 -8.43 -17.10 5.55
C ARG A 152 -9.84 -16.94 4.98
N ARG A 153 -10.31 -15.69 4.83
CA ARG A 153 -11.72 -15.35 4.61
C ARG A 153 -12.06 -15.00 3.17
N LEU A 154 -11.18 -14.29 2.45
CA LEU A 154 -11.44 -13.78 1.10
C LEU A 154 -11.67 -14.95 0.13
N PRO A 155 -12.88 -15.08 -0.46
CA PRO A 155 -13.20 -16.22 -1.33
C PRO A 155 -12.58 -16.10 -2.72
N SER A 156 -12.49 -14.91 -3.29
CA SER A 156 -11.86 -14.65 -4.59
C SER A 156 -11.36 -13.20 -4.67
N PRO A 157 -10.46 -12.88 -5.64
CA PRO A 157 -10.01 -11.52 -5.87
C PRO A 157 -11.03 -10.67 -6.67
N LYS A 158 -12.26 -11.16 -6.90
CA LYS A 158 -13.31 -10.41 -7.61
C LYS A 158 -13.78 -9.22 -6.79
N LEU A 159 -14.18 -8.15 -7.47
CA LEU A 159 -14.58 -6.89 -6.85
C LEU A 159 -15.61 -7.07 -5.72
N GLU A 160 -16.66 -7.85 -5.95
CA GLU A 160 -17.76 -8.04 -4.97
C GLU A 160 -17.28 -8.64 -3.64
N ASP A 161 -16.39 -9.63 -3.72
CA ASP A 161 -15.81 -10.31 -2.57
C ASP A 161 -14.82 -9.39 -1.86
N VAL A 162 -13.97 -8.73 -2.63
CA VAL A 162 -12.99 -7.76 -2.12
C VAL A 162 -13.70 -6.62 -1.40
N LEU A 163 -14.75 -6.03 -1.98
CA LEU A 163 -15.55 -4.97 -1.35
C LEU A 163 -16.17 -5.42 -0.04
N THR A 164 -16.76 -6.62 -0.02
CA THR A 164 -17.39 -7.18 1.19
C THR A 164 -16.38 -7.28 2.34
N HIS A 165 -15.19 -7.84 2.06
CA HIS A 165 -14.18 -8.06 3.08
C HIS A 165 -13.43 -6.78 3.47
N TYR A 166 -13.18 -5.87 2.54
CA TYR A 166 -12.57 -4.58 2.85
C TYR A 166 -13.54 -3.67 3.60
N GLY A 167 -14.83 -3.69 3.29
CA GLY A 167 -15.85 -2.95 4.06
C GLY A 167 -15.97 -3.48 5.49
N ALA A 168 -15.84 -4.80 5.70
CA ALA A 168 -15.81 -5.38 7.04
C ALA A 168 -14.58 -4.93 7.85
N ILE A 169 -13.39 -4.94 7.23
CA ILE A 169 -12.14 -4.52 7.90
C ILE A 169 -12.06 -3.00 8.05
N GLY A 170 -12.58 -2.23 7.10
CA GLY A 170 -12.62 -0.77 7.17
C GLY A 170 -13.34 -0.26 8.42
N LYS A 171 -14.31 -1.01 8.97
CA LYS A 171 -14.98 -0.71 10.24
C LYS A 171 -14.08 -0.82 11.48
N THR A 172 -12.87 -1.36 11.33
CA THR A 172 -11.87 -1.49 12.41
C THR A 172 -10.86 -0.33 12.41
N THR A 173 -11.02 0.64 11.50
CA THR A 173 -10.07 1.74 11.31
C THR A 173 -10.03 2.68 12.50
N LYS A 174 -8.83 3.00 12.98
CA LYS A 174 -8.59 4.00 14.04
C LYS A 174 -7.96 5.30 13.51
N SER A 175 -7.32 5.23 12.34
CA SER A 175 -6.74 6.41 11.68
C SER A 175 -7.04 6.38 10.19
N THR A 176 -6.13 5.87 9.36
CA THR A 176 -6.37 5.64 7.92
C THR A 176 -6.55 4.17 7.63
N PHE A 177 -7.32 3.87 6.58
CA PHE A 177 -7.39 2.58 5.92
C PHE A 177 -6.95 2.75 4.48
N ASN A 178 -5.68 3.16 4.33
CA ASN A 178 -5.04 3.33 3.04
C ASN A 178 -4.31 2.05 2.69
N THR A 179 -4.80 1.31 1.73
CA THR A 179 -4.28 -0.01 1.38
C THR A 179 -3.97 -0.09 -0.11
N MET A 180 -3.05 -0.97 -0.45
CA MET A 180 -2.79 -1.36 -1.83
C MET A 180 -2.57 -2.86 -1.82
N THR A 181 -3.39 -3.57 -2.58
CA THR A 181 -3.32 -5.03 -2.65
C THR A 181 -3.27 -5.46 -4.10
N LEU A 182 -2.23 -6.18 -4.48
CA LEU A 182 -2.08 -6.80 -5.80
C LEU A 182 -2.49 -8.26 -5.71
N PHE A 183 -3.40 -8.70 -6.55
CA PHE A 183 -3.86 -10.08 -6.67
C PHE A 183 -3.33 -10.70 -7.96
N GLN A 184 -3.01 -11.98 -7.89
CA GLN A 184 -2.71 -12.84 -9.03
C GLN A 184 -3.63 -14.07 -8.96
N SER A 185 -4.51 -14.23 -9.95
CA SER A 185 -5.36 -15.41 -10.06
C SER A 185 -4.58 -16.61 -10.60
N SER A 186 -5.08 -17.83 -10.36
CA SER A 186 -4.54 -19.04 -10.98
C SER A 186 -4.74 -19.08 -12.50
N GLU A 187 -5.59 -18.21 -13.04
CA GLU A 187 -5.82 -18.05 -14.49
C GLU A 187 -4.76 -17.15 -15.14
N GLY A 188 -3.89 -16.53 -14.34
CA GLY A 188 -2.79 -15.67 -14.80
C GLY A 188 -3.11 -14.18 -14.75
N ASP A 189 -4.37 -13.81 -14.46
CA ASP A 189 -4.80 -12.42 -14.40
C ASP A 189 -4.28 -11.71 -13.16
N PHE A 190 -4.00 -10.41 -13.33
CA PHE A 190 -3.63 -9.53 -12.23
C PHE A 190 -4.70 -8.45 -12.03
N SER A 191 -5.01 -8.18 -10.76
CA SER A 191 -5.82 -7.04 -10.37
C SER A 191 -5.24 -6.38 -9.14
N ALA A 192 -5.55 -5.11 -8.91
CA ALA A 192 -5.22 -4.42 -7.68
C ALA A 192 -6.45 -3.79 -7.05
N PHE A 193 -6.50 -3.79 -5.72
CA PHE A 193 -7.50 -3.06 -4.96
C PHE A 193 -6.82 -2.07 -4.03
N ILE A 194 -7.19 -0.80 -4.18
CA ILE A 194 -6.54 0.32 -3.50
C ILE A 194 -7.61 1.10 -2.76
N THR A 195 -7.40 1.37 -1.48
CA THR A 195 -8.34 2.15 -0.67
C THR A 195 -7.72 3.47 -0.25
N ALA A 196 -8.53 4.52 -0.26
CA ALA A 196 -8.24 5.84 0.29
C ALA A 196 -9.35 6.16 1.29
N SER A 197 -9.10 5.86 2.57
CA SER A 197 -10.10 6.04 3.61
C SER A 197 -9.45 6.43 4.94
N MET A 198 -10.20 7.18 5.74
CA MET A 198 -9.80 7.77 6.99
C MET A 198 -11.00 7.81 7.92
N ASP A 199 -10.80 7.43 9.18
CA ASP A 199 -11.76 7.60 10.25
C ASP A 199 -12.19 9.07 10.35
N GLU A 200 -13.48 9.32 10.52
CA GLU A 200 -14.05 10.67 10.48
C GLU A 200 -13.47 11.57 11.58
N LYS A 201 -13.37 11.07 12.81
CA LYS A 201 -12.81 11.82 13.94
C LYS A 201 -11.31 12.07 13.74
N TYR A 202 -10.60 11.09 13.18
CA TYR A 202 -9.20 11.28 12.84
C TYR A 202 -9.00 12.38 11.78
N ALA A 203 -9.91 12.48 10.80
CA ALA A 203 -9.91 13.44 9.71
C ALA A 203 -10.28 14.87 10.11
N GLU A 204 -11.04 15.06 11.20
CA GLU A 204 -11.39 16.39 11.74
C GLU A 204 -10.17 17.27 12.04
N ASN A 205 -9.03 16.66 12.36
CA ASN A 205 -7.77 17.38 12.53
C ASN A 205 -7.10 17.65 11.16
N PRO A 206 -6.93 18.92 10.73
CA PRO A 206 -6.37 19.24 9.42
C PRO A 206 -4.95 18.70 9.19
N LEU A 207 -4.14 18.59 10.24
CA LEU A 207 -2.78 18.03 10.14
C LEU A 207 -2.82 16.51 9.92
N ASN A 208 -3.78 15.81 10.52
CA ASN A 208 -3.99 14.38 10.27
C ASN A 208 -4.49 14.18 8.84
N TYR A 209 -5.46 14.98 8.40
CA TYR A 209 -6.00 14.94 7.05
C TYR A 209 -4.90 15.13 6.00
N ALA A 210 -4.14 16.23 6.09
CA ALA A 210 -3.06 16.53 5.16
C ALA A 210 -1.97 15.45 5.14
N TYR A 211 -1.68 14.82 6.27
CA TYR A 211 -0.67 13.77 6.39
C TYR A 211 -1.13 12.40 5.89
N GLY A 212 -2.42 12.11 6.01
CA GLY A 212 -3.03 10.80 5.72
C GLY A 212 -3.76 10.71 4.39
N LYS A 213 -4.11 11.82 3.73
CA LYS A 213 -4.75 11.79 2.40
C LYS A 213 -3.84 11.13 1.35
N LEU A 214 -4.47 10.51 0.36
CA LEU A 214 -3.79 9.98 -0.82
C LEU A 214 -4.04 10.89 -2.01
N LEU A 215 -3.08 10.89 -2.93
CA LEU A 215 -3.14 11.64 -4.18
C LEU A 215 -3.12 10.67 -5.36
N LEU A 216 -3.90 11.00 -6.38
CA LEU A 216 -3.99 10.30 -7.66
C LEU A 216 -3.25 11.09 -8.73
N ILE A 217 -2.42 10.40 -9.51
CA ILE A 217 -1.97 10.83 -10.83
C ILE A 217 -2.62 9.87 -11.82
N GLU A 218 -3.27 10.42 -12.84
CA GLU A 218 -3.92 9.62 -13.87
C GLU A 218 -3.76 10.31 -15.22
N ASP A 219 -3.15 9.59 -16.15
CA ASP A 219 -3.06 9.91 -17.56
C ASP A 219 -3.22 8.62 -18.39
N GLU A 220 -3.18 8.71 -19.72
CA GLU A 220 -3.36 7.56 -20.64
C GLU A 220 -2.37 6.41 -20.38
N ASP A 221 -1.13 6.69 -19.96
CA ASP A 221 -0.08 5.69 -19.77
C ASP A 221 0.41 5.56 -18.32
N LEU A 222 -0.29 6.19 -17.35
CA LEU A 222 0.07 6.12 -15.93
C LEU A 222 -1.15 6.25 -15.02
N PHE A 223 -1.35 5.26 -14.16
CA PHE A 223 -2.21 5.35 -12.99
C PHE A 223 -1.35 5.19 -11.74
N ALA A 224 -1.33 6.19 -10.86
CA ALA A 224 -0.57 6.13 -9.62
C ALA A 224 -1.33 6.70 -8.42
N VAL A 225 -1.30 5.96 -7.31
CA VAL A 225 -1.82 6.39 -6.02
C VAL A 225 -0.65 6.53 -5.06
N THR A 226 -0.51 7.71 -4.47
CA THR A 226 0.66 8.07 -3.67
C THR A 226 0.27 8.70 -2.34
N SER A 227 1.18 8.65 -1.37
CA SER A 227 1.02 9.45 -0.15
C SER A 227 1.16 10.94 -0.45
N SER A 228 0.42 11.77 0.29
CA SER A 228 0.37 13.23 0.07
C SER A 228 1.72 13.93 -0.03
N THR A 229 2.72 13.49 0.73
CA THR A 229 4.06 14.11 0.74
C THR A 229 4.79 14.06 -0.61
N PHE A 230 4.34 13.25 -1.58
CA PHE A 230 4.96 13.15 -2.91
C PHE A 230 4.91 14.48 -3.67
N GLU A 231 3.83 15.25 -3.50
CA GLU A 231 3.63 16.56 -4.15
C GLU A 231 4.73 17.58 -3.79
N LEU A 232 5.44 17.38 -2.68
CA LEU A 232 6.55 18.24 -2.26
C LEU A 232 7.87 17.89 -2.94
N TYR A 233 7.99 16.70 -3.55
CA TYR A 233 9.24 16.15 -4.05
C TYR A 233 9.25 15.84 -5.55
N HIS A 234 8.08 15.80 -6.18
CA HIS A 234 7.93 15.66 -7.61
C HIS A 234 6.72 16.50 -8.07
N PRO A 235 6.87 17.41 -9.05
CA PRO A 235 5.75 18.13 -9.62
C PRO A 235 5.00 17.24 -10.64
N ALA A 236 3.70 17.05 -10.43
CA ALA A 236 2.78 16.37 -11.33
C ALA A 236 1.35 16.92 -11.13
N ASP A 237 0.41 16.51 -11.98
CA ASP A 237 -1.01 16.87 -11.82
C ASP A 237 -1.69 15.96 -10.77
N TYR A 238 -1.42 16.24 -9.51
CA TYR A 238 -2.00 15.51 -8.40
C TYR A 238 -3.44 15.93 -8.15
N ARG A 239 -4.34 14.93 -8.11
CA ARG A 239 -5.70 15.09 -7.62
C ARG A 239 -5.84 14.44 -6.26
N GLU A 240 -6.49 15.11 -5.34
CA GLU A 240 -6.81 14.52 -4.04
C GLU A 240 -7.88 13.43 -4.21
N ILE A 241 -7.63 12.25 -3.64
CA ILE A 241 -8.61 11.17 -3.67
C ILE A 241 -9.63 11.42 -2.56
N PRO A 242 -10.95 11.49 -2.86
CA PRO A 242 -11.97 11.69 -1.84
C PRO A 242 -11.95 10.59 -0.77
N ASN A 243 -12.21 10.95 0.49
CA ASN A 243 -12.30 9.98 1.57
C ASN A 243 -13.38 8.91 1.29
N GLY A 244 -13.12 7.66 1.67
CA GLY A 244 -14.02 6.53 1.43
C GLY A 244 -14.08 6.07 -0.04
N THR A 245 -13.01 6.31 -0.80
CA THR A 245 -12.89 5.87 -2.19
C THR A 245 -12.02 4.62 -2.27
N ALA A 246 -12.36 3.72 -3.17
CA ALA A 246 -11.47 2.64 -3.57
C ALA A 246 -11.41 2.51 -5.09
N PHE A 247 -10.31 1.95 -5.57
CA PHE A 247 -10.07 1.64 -6.98
C PHE A 247 -9.87 0.15 -7.13
N TYR A 248 -10.56 -0.46 -8.09
CA TYR A 248 -10.29 -1.80 -8.56
C TYR A 248 -9.66 -1.74 -9.95
N VAL A 249 -8.36 -1.99 -10.00
CA VAL A 249 -7.52 -1.88 -11.20
C VAL A 249 -7.37 -3.28 -11.80
N ARG A 250 -7.70 -3.45 -13.07
CA ARG A 250 -7.45 -4.66 -13.86
C ARG A 250 -6.18 -4.44 -14.68
N LEU A 251 -5.24 -5.37 -14.60
CA LEU A 251 -3.94 -5.29 -15.23
C LEU A 251 -3.88 -6.32 -16.36
N GLY A 252 -3.66 -5.85 -17.59
CA GLY A 252 -3.56 -6.69 -18.79
C GLY A 252 -2.18 -6.62 -19.43
N GLU A 253 -2.02 -7.25 -20.59
CA GLU A 253 -0.79 -7.15 -21.38
C GLU A 253 -0.57 -5.70 -21.83
N GLY A 254 0.42 -5.04 -21.22
CA GLY A 254 0.85 -3.69 -21.61
C GLY A 254 -0.11 -2.55 -21.22
N GLY A 255 -1.14 -2.81 -20.41
CA GLY A 255 -2.15 -1.81 -20.07
C GLY A 255 -2.89 -2.05 -18.77
N PHE A 256 -3.66 -1.05 -18.35
CA PHE A 256 -4.53 -1.13 -17.19
C PHE A 256 -5.91 -0.53 -17.51
N SER A 257 -6.92 -0.96 -16.78
CA SER A 257 -8.20 -0.27 -16.65
C SER A 257 -8.59 -0.26 -15.18
N TYR A 258 -9.46 0.66 -14.77
CA TYR A 258 -9.91 0.66 -13.39
C TYR A 258 -11.34 1.15 -13.26
N GLU A 259 -11.97 0.77 -12.15
CA GLU A 259 -13.26 1.29 -11.72
C GLU A 259 -13.12 1.92 -10.34
N THR A 260 -13.82 3.04 -10.15
CA THR A 260 -13.89 3.73 -8.86
C THR A 260 -15.14 3.27 -8.12
N VAL A 261 -14.97 2.86 -6.87
CA VAL A 261 -16.05 2.37 -6.00
C VAL A 261 -16.01 3.08 -4.65
N ARG A 262 -17.13 3.04 -3.93
CA ARG A 262 -17.23 3.53 -2.54
C ARG A 262 -17.02 2.37 -1.58
N LEU A 263 -16.26 2.64 -0.52
CA LEU A 263 -15.95 1.68 0.54
C LEU A 263 -17.03 1.66 1.63
#